data_AF-A0AAW2GSV9-F1
#
_entry.id   AF-A0AAW2GSV9-F1
#
_cell.length_a   1.000
_cell.length_b   1.000
_cell.length_c   1.000
_cell.angle_alpha   90.00
_cell.angle_beta   90.00
_cell.angle_gamma   90.00
#
_symmetry.space_group_name_H-M   'P 1'
#
loop_
_entity.id
_entity.type
_entity.pdbx_description
1 polymer ?
#
loop_
_entity_poly.entity_id
_entity_poly.type
_entity_poly.pdbx_seq_one_letter_code
_entity_poly.pdbx_strand_id
1 'polypeptide(L)'
;MCNNTYDSLAAKEKNYIRLRYPTVRQCNIIFEKVDVQPDAISCGIYAAAFATTVALGDNPCNIKYSKNVKCMRQHFMTVIEGNELLPFPIRNKKPETPIQMILFLIRMRYICFATTLVI
;
A
#
# COMPACT_ATOMS: atom_id res chain seq x y z
N MET A 1 -27.27 15.62 -1.57
CA MET A 1 -25.88 15.75 -1.08
C MET A 1 -25.34 14.36 -0.84
N CYS A 2 -24.50 13.82 -1.73
CA CYS A 2 -23.85 12.54 -1.49
C CYS A 2 -22.74 12.77 -0.46
N ASN A 3 -22.96 12.33 0.77
CA ASN A 3 -21.88 12.17 1.74
C ASN A 3 -20.89 11.18 1.12
N ASN A 4 -19.76 11.68 0.60
CA ASN A 4 -18.67 10.83 0.15
C ASN A 4 -18.18 10.02 1.35
N THR A 5 -18.58 8.76 1.42
CA THR A 5 -18.20 7.79 2.45
C THR A 5 -16.68 7.66 2.58
N TYR A 6 -15.94 7.93 1.50
CA TYR A 6 -14.49 7.96 1.50
C TYR A 6 -13.90 9.11 2.34
N ASP A 7 -14.44 10.33 2.19
CA ASP A 7 -13.90 11.51 2.88
C ASP A 7 -14.11 11.41 4.40
N SER A 8 -15.26 10.87 4.82
CA SER A 8 -15.56 10.64 6.22
C SER A 8 -14.70 9.52 6.83
N LEU A 9 -14.42 8.44 6.09
CA LEU A 9 -13.49 7.39 6.51
C LEU A 9 -12.06 7.92 6.60
N ALA A 10 -11.60 8.65 5.59
CA ALA A 10 -10.27 9.26 5.58
C ALA A 10 -10.09 10.24 6.76
N ALA A 11 -11.12 11.03 7.11
CA ALA A 11 -11.07 11.91 8.27
C ALA A 11 -10.92 11.14 9.59
N LYS A 12 -11.67 10.05 9.77
CA LYS A 12 -11.55 9.17 10.95
C LYS A 12 -10.14 8.57 11.07
N GLU A 13 -9.61 8.05 9.97
CA GLU A 13 -8.25 7.49 9.92
C GLU A 13 -7.17 8.55 10.20
N LYS A 14 -7.28 9.76 9.63
CA LYS A 14 -6.37 10.88 9.93
C LYS A 14 -6.39 11.26 11.41
N ASN A 15 -7.56 11.20 12.04
CA ASN A 15 -7.67 11.48 13.47
C ASN A 15 -7.02 10.36 14.30
N TYR A 16 -7.26 9.09 13.95
CA TYR A 16 -6.61 7.95 14.60
C TYR A 16 -5.08 8.04 14.52
N ILE A 17 -4.54 8.30 13.34
CA ILE A 17 -3.09 8.46 13.13
C ILE A 17 -2.54 9.63 13.94
N ARG A 18 -3.23 10.77 13.96
CA ARG A 18 -2.83 11.93 14.78
C ARG A 18 -2.74 11.60 16.27
N LEU A 19 -3.72 10.87 16.79
CA LEU A 19 -3.74 10.49 18.21
C LEU A 19 -2.57 9.56 18.56
N ARG A 20 -2.24 8.63 17.66
CA ARG A 20 -1.18 7.65 17.89
C ARG A 20 0.22 8.19 17.58
N TYR A 21 0.33 9.16 16.68
CA TYR A 21 1.59 9.76 16.23
C TYR A 21 1.47 11.29 16.18
N PRO A 22 1.49 11.96 17.34
CA PRO A 22 1.20 13.41 17.44
C PRO A 22 2.18 14.30 16.67
N THR A 23 3.39 13.81 16.38
CA THR A 23 4.41 14.52 15.60
C THR A 23 4.11 14.55 14.10
N VAL A 24 3.21 13.68 13.61
CA VAL A 24 2.81 13.63 12.21
C VAL A 24 1.73 14.68 11.94
N ARG A 25 2.06 15.67 11.11
CA ARG A 25 1.08 16.65 10.64
C ARG A 25 0.04 15.98 9.74
N GLN A 26 -1.24 16.21 9.99
CA GLN A 26 -2.32 15.60 9.20
C GLN A 26 -2.28 15.96 7.70
N CYS A 27 -1.73 17.12 7.35
CA CYS A 27 -1.50 17.51 5.95
C CYS A 27 -0.52 16.59 5.21
N ASN A 28 0.33 15.85 5.95
CA ASN A 28 1.27 14.90 5.39
C ASN A 28 0.67 13.49 5.21
N ILE A 29 -0.58 13.28 5.63
CA ILE A 29 -1.28 11.99 5.51
C ILE A 29 -2.12 12.02 4.24
N ILE A 30 -1.69 11.24 3.25
CA ILE A 30 -2.32 11.15 1.93
C ILE A 30 -2.88 9.74 1.77
N PHE A 31 -4.18 9.66 1.47
CA PHE A 31 -4.84 8.41 1.09
C PHE A 31 -5.02 8.42 -0.42
N GLU A 32 -4.19 7.63 -1.10
CA GLU A 32 -4.25 7.48 -2.55
C GLU A 32 -5.09 6.26 -2.94
N LYS A 33 -5.66 6.30 -4.15
CA LYS A 33 -6.32 5.12 -4.73
C LYS A 33 -5.28 4.22 -5.40
N VAL A 34 -5.06 3.05 -4.82
CA VAL A 34 -4.16 2.02 -5.35
C VAL A 34 -4.93 0.90 -6.07
N ASP A 35 -4.21 -0.03 -6.69
CA ASP A 35 -4.82 -1.21 -7.32
C ASP A 35 -5.63 -2.04 -6.28
N VAL A 36 -6.73 -2.65 -6.72
CA VAL A 36 -7.63 -3.39 -5.83
C VAL A 36 -7.30 -4.88 -5.88
N GLN A 37 -7.21 -5.53 -4.73
CA GLN A 37 -7.07 -6.98 -4.63
C GLN A 37 -8.24 -7.72 -5.32
N PRO A 38 -8.02 -8.91 -5.89
CA PRO A 38 -9.07 -9.64 -6.60
C PRO A 38 -10.07 -10.33 -5.66
N ASP A 39 -9.75 -10.51 -4.38
CA ASP A 39 -10.56 -11.26 -3.42
C ASP A 39 -10.52 -10.62 -2.02
N ALA A 40 -11.28 -11.15 -1.05
CA ALA A 40 -11.36 -10.61 0.30
C ALA A 40 -10.21 -11.08 1.24
N ILE A 41 -9.35 -12.00 0.81
CA ILE A 41 -8.40 -12.72 1.68
C ILE A 41 -6.93 -12.47 1.33
N SER A 42 -6.66 -11.77 0.24
CA SER A 42 -5.30 -11.48 -0.26
C SER A 42 -4.74 -10.15 0.23
N CYS A 43 -5.42 -9.47 1.17
CA CYS A 43 -5.07 -8.13 1.63
C CYS A 43 -3.65 -8.03 2.17
N GLY A 44 -3.20 -9.04 2.94
CA GLY A 44 -1.83 -9.09 3.43
C GLY A 44 -0.78 -9.12 2.31
N ILE A 45 -1.06 -9.82 1.20
CA ILE A 45 -0.12 -9.96 0.09
C ILE A 45 -0.08 -8.68 -0.76
N TYR A 46 -1.22 -8.06 -1.03
CA TYR A 46 -1.24 -6.77 -1.74
C TYR A 46 -0.69 -5.64 -0.88
N ALA A 47 -0.91 -5.68 0.43
CA ALA A 47 -0.26 -4.78 1.39
C ALA A 47 1.27 -4.90 1.32
N ALA A 48 1.81 -6.12 1.34
CA ALA A 48 3.24 -6.36 1.15
C ALA A 48 3.74 -5.84 -0.22
N ALA A 49 3.00 -6.07 -1.30
CA ALA A 49 3.35 -5.56 -2.62
C ALA A 49 3.41 -4.02 -2.66
N PHE A 50 2.45 -3.32 -2.05
CA PHE A 50 2.51 -1.86 -1.93
C PHE A 50 3.68 -1.39 -1.06
N ALA A 51 3.96 -2.07 0.05
CA ALA A 51 5.11 -1.75 0.90
C ALA A 51 6.42 -1.87 0.14
N THR A 52 6.59 -2.97 -0.60
CA THR A 52 7.80 -3.23 -1.38
C THR A 52 7.99 -2.17 -2.47
N THR A 53 6.94 -1.84 -3.22
CA THR A 53 7.01 -0.79 -4.25
C THR A 53 7.42 0.56 -3.66
N VAL A 54 6.84 0.95 -2.52
CA VAL A 54 7.23 2.18 -1.81
C VAL A 54 8.68 2.10 -1.32
N ALA A 55 9.09 0.96 -0.75
CA ALA A 55 10.45 0.76 -0.22
C ALA A 55 11.51 0.82 -1.33
N LEU A 56 11.16 0.37 -2.54
CA LEU A 56 12.01 0.45 -3.73
C LEU A 56 11.95 1.81 -4.44
N GLY A 57 11.18 2.77 -3.92
CA GLY A 57 11.13 4.14 -4.41
C GLY A 57 10.13 4.42 -5.53
N ASP A 58 9.21 3.50 -5.81
CA ASP A 58 8.17 3.66 -6.84
C ASP A 58 6.78 3.96 -6.23
N ASN A 59 5.86 4.43 -7.06
CA ASN A 59 4.50 4.80 -6.67
C ASN A 59 3.51 3.64 -6.92
N PRO A 60 2.92 3.04 -5.87
CA PRO A 60 1.97 1.92 -6.03
C PRO A 60 0.69 2.28 -6.79
N CYS A 61 0.37 3.57 -6.96
CA CYS A 61 -0.78 4.02 -7.77
C CYS A 61 -0.58 3.75 -9.27
N ASN A 62 0.68 3.71 -9.71
CA ASN A 62 1.06 3.49 -11.11
C ASN A 62 1.20 2.00 -11.44
N ILE A 63 1.25 1.14 -10.42
CA ILE A 63 1.43 -0.29 -10.59
C ILE A 63 0.08 -1.00 -10.66
N LYS A 64 -0.07 -1.87 -11.66
CA LYS A 64 -1.14 -2.86 -11.72
C LYS A 64 -0.55 -4.22 -11.41
N TYR A 65 -0.78 -4.72 -10.20
CA TYR A 65 -0.22 -6.00 -9.77
C TYR A 65 -0.94 -7.15 -10.46
N SER A 66 -0.25 -8.29 -10.54
CA SER A 66 -0.85 -9.53 -11.03
C SER A 66 -2.10 -9.86 -10.21
N LYS A 67 -3.18 -10.28 -10.89
CA LYS A 67 -4.39 -10.81 -10.22
C LYS A 67 -4.27 -12.29 -9.88
N ASN A 68 -3.18 -12.95 -10.31
CA ASN A 68 -2.90 -14.32 -9.91
C ASN A 68 -2.32 -14.33 -8.49
N VAL A 69 -3.19 -14.49 -7.49
CA VAL A 69 -2.83 -14.48 -6.07
C VAL A 69 -1.84 -15.58 -5.70
N LYS A 70 -1.89 -16.75 -6.36
CA LYS A 70 -0.93 -17.84 -6.14
C LYS A 70 0.49 -17.38 -6.52
N CYS A 71 0.64 -16.73 -7.67
CA CYS A 71 1.91 -16.16 -8.12
C CYS A 71 2.42 -15.08 -7.15
N MET A 72 1.54 -14.19 -6.68
CA MET A 72 1.90 -13.16 -5.69
C MET A 72 2.39 -13.76 -4.36
N ARG A 73 1.72 -14.81 -3.86
CA ARG A 73 2.11 -15.52 -2.62
C ARG A 73 3.44 -16.26 -2.78
N GLN A 74 3.64 -16.94 -3.91
CA GLN A 74 4.89 -17.64 -4.19
C GLN A 74 6.06 -16.67 -4.25
N HIS A 75 5.88 -15.54 -4.94
CA HIS A 75 6.90 -14.48 -4.99
C HIS A 75 7.23 -13.92 -3.59
N PHE A 76 6.21 -13.70 -2.75
CA PHE A 76 6.42 -13.26 -1.37
C PHE A 76 7.28 -14.25 -0.56
N MET A 77 7.08 -15.56 -0.74
CA MET A 77 7.94 -16.57 -0.09
C MET A 77 9.37 -16.52 -0.61
N THR A 78 9.57 -16.33 -1.92
CA THR A 78 10.92 -16.13 -2.49
C THR A 78 11.63 -14.91 -1.89
N VAL A 79 10.92 -13.80 -1.69
CA VAL A 79 11.47 -12.60 -1.03
C VAL A 79 11.89 -12.89 0.41
N ILE A 80 11.07 -13.63 1.17
CA ILE A 80 11.40 -14.02 2.55
C ILE A 80 12.60 -14.96 2.59
N GLU A 81 12.59 -16.02 1.78
CA GLU A 81 13.64 -17.04 1.74
C GLU A 81 14.97 -16.47 1.24
N GLY A 82 14.91 -15.56 0.25
CA GLY A 82 16.07 -14.89 -0.32
C GLY A 82 16.62 -13.73 0.51
N ASN A 83 15.89 -13.26 1.54
CA ASN A 83 16.22 -12.05 2.31
C ASN A 83 16.49 -10.81 1.44
N GLU A 84 15.84 -10.73 0.27
CA GLU A 84 16.03 -9.67 -0.71
C GLU A 84 14.67 -9.11 -1.14
N LEU A 85 14.50 -7.79 -1.02
CA LEU A 85 13.29 -7.11 -1.47
C LEU A 85 13.27 -7.00 -3.00
N LEU A 86 12.32 -7.70 -3.63
CA LEU A 86 12.14 -7.72 -5.08
C LEU A 86 10.78 -7.13 -5.49
N PRO A 87 10.68 -6.43 -6.64
CA PRO A 87 9.40 -5.95 -7.14
C PRO A 87 8.39 -7.08 -7.38
N PHE A 88 7.18 -6.91 -6.87
CA PHE A 88 6.11 -7.90 -7.05
C PHE A 88 5.65 -8.02 -8.51
N PRO A 89 5.12 -9.20 -8.92
CA PRO A 89 4.60 -9.42 -10.26
C PRO A 89 3.51 -8.42 -10.70
N ILE A 90 3.63 -7.89 -11.93
CA ILE A 90 2.69 -6.91 -12.51
C ILE A 90 1.87 -7.49 -13.67
N ARG A 91 0.67 -6.94 -13.90
CA ARG A 91 -0.34 -7.45 -14.86
C ARG A 91 0.05 -7.23 -16.32
N ASN A 92 0.90 -6.25 -16.65
CA ASN A 92 1.54 -5.98 -17.95
C ASN A 92 2.53 -4.80 -17.80
N LYS A 93 3.77 -4.89 -18.32
CA LYS A 93 4.74 -3.76 -18.31
C LYS A 93 4.21 -2.60 -19.17
N LYS A 94 4.16 -1.39 -18.64
CA LYS A 94 4.24 -0.15 -19.44
C LYS A 94 5.56 0.56 -19.11
N PRO A 95 6.21 1.21 -20.10
CA PRO A 95 7.49 1.88 -19.91
C PRO A 95 7.36 3.06 -18.93
N GLU A 96 8.39 3.19 -18.10
CA GLU A 96 8.53 4.13 -16.97
C GLU A 96 8.54 5.60 -17.42
N THR A 97 8.04 6.50 -16.57
CA THR A 97 8.29 7.96 -16.66
C THR A 97 8.69 8.49 -15.28
N PRO A 98 9.56 9.51 -15.18
CA PRO A 98 10.27 9.81 -13.95
C PRO A 98 9.53 10.75 -12.98
N ILE A 99 9.54 10.34 -11.71
CA ILE A 99 9.74 11.10 -10.46
C ILE A 99 8.63 12.07 -9.99
N GLN A 100 8.15 11.81 -8.76
CA GLN A 100 8.06 12.79 -7.66
C GLN A 100 8.35 12.07 -6.34
N MET A 101 9.56 12.29 -5.83
CA MET A 101 10.17 11.64 -4.67
C MET A 101 9.96 12.51 -3.43
N ILE A 102 8.87 12.34 -2.68
CA ILE A 102 8.70 13.00 -1.37
C ILE A 102 7.98 12.08 -0.35
N LEU A 103 8.66 11.91 0.79
CA LEU A 103 8.22 11.40 2.11
C LEU A 103 8.34 9.90 2.41
N PHE A 104 9.58 9.53 2.76
CA PHE A 104 10.12 8.18 2.85
C PHE A 104 10.10 7.51 4.25
N LEU A 105 9.55 8.10 5.32
CA LEU A 105 9.83 7.56 6.69
C LEU A 105 8.65 7.41 7.66
N ILE A 106 7.41 7.28 7.17
CA ILE A 106 6.24 6.98 8.03
C ILE A 106 5.47 5.71 7.60
N ARG A 107 5.72 5.14 6.41
CA ARG A 107 4.80 4.17 5.78
C ARG A 107 4.90 2.71 6.25
N MET A 108 6.03 2.23 6.79
CA MET A 108 6.21 0.78 7.07
C MET A 108 5.48 0.26 8.31
N ARG A 109 5.02 1.11 9.24
CA ARG A 109 4.28 0.66 10.44
C ARG A 109 2.76 0.51 10.24
N TYR A 110 2.20 1.07 9.16
CA TYR A 110 0.73 1.13 8.97
C TYR A 110 0.20 0.11 7.97
N ILE A 111 1.05 -0.39 7.06
CA ILE A 111 0.65 -1.37 6.06
C ILE A 111 0.20 -2.69 6.72
N CYS A 112 0.72 -3.03 7.90
CA CYS A 112 0.25 -4.15 8.72
C CYS A 112 -1.02 -3.86 9.55
N PHE A 113 -1.42 -2.60 9.76
CA PHE A 113 -2.60 -2.31 10.60
C PHE A 113 -3.92 -2.37 9.83
N ALA A 114 -3.89 -2.14 8.50
CA ALA A 114 -5.07 -2.24 7.66
C ALA A 114 -5.60 -3.69 7.49
N THR A 115 -4.81 -4.70 7.85
CA THR A 115 -5.26 -6.10 7.88
C THR A 115 -5.85 -6.55 9.22
N THR A 116 -5.89 -5.66 10.23
CA THR A 116 -6.44 -5.95 11.58
C THR A 116 -7.73 -5.17 11.88
N LEU A 117 -8.27 -4.38 10.94
CA LEU A 117 -9.57 -3.72 11.11
C LEU A 117 -10.69 -4.55 10.48
N VAL A 118 -10.91 -5.75 11.02
CA VAL A 118 -12.24 -6.35 11.08
C VAL A 118 -12.82 -5.90 12.42
N ILE A 119 -13.62 -4.83 12.38
CA ILE A 119 -14.64 -4.56 13.40
C ILE A 119 -15.95 -4.41 12.62
#